data_AF-A0A6P0TJY9-F1
#
_entry.id   AF-A0A6P0TJY9-F1
#
_cell.length_a   1.000
_cell.length_b   1.000
_cell.length_c   1.000
_cell.angle_alpha   90.00
_cell.angle_beta   90.00
_cell.angle_gamma   90.00
#
_symmetry.space_group_name_H-M   'P 1'
#
loop_
_entity.id
_entity.type
_entity.pdbx_description
1 polymer ?
#
loop_
_entity_poly.entity_id
_entity_poly.type
_entity_poly.pdbx_seq_one_letter_code
_entity_poly.pdbx_strand_id
1 'polypeptide(L)' 'MPEKNIITIEPGKRSGKPCILGMRITIYDVLS' A
#
# COMPACT_ATOMS: atom_id res chain seq x y z
N MET A 1 0.74 -16.63 14.01
CA MET A 1 1.63 -15.85 13.14
C MET A 1 0.87 -14.58 12.80
N PRO A 2 1.32 -13.38 13.22
CA PRO A 2 0.59 -12.18 12.86
C PRO A 2 0.69 -12.01 11.35
N GLU A 3 -0.45 -11.86 10.68
CA GLU A 3 -0.47 -11.42 9.29
C GLU A 3 0.37 -10.15 9.16
N LYS A 4 1.45 -10.22 8.35
CA LYS A 4 2.28 -9.05 8.06
C LYS A 4 1.39 -8.07 7.30
N ASN A 5 1.01 -6.97 7.94
CA ASN A 5 0.37 -5.84 7.28
C ASN A 5 1.40 -5.15 6.38
N ILE A 6 1.53 -5.65 5.16
CA ILE A 6 2.39 -5.10 4.10
C ILE A 6 1.72 -3.94 3.35
N ILE A 7 0.43 -3.70 3.60
CA ILE A 7 -0.38 -2.74 2.87
C ILE A 7 -0.86 -1.65 3.83
N THR A 8 -0.68 -0.39 3.46
CA THR A 8 -1.26 0.76 4.14
C THR A 8 -2.23 1.50 3.24
N ILE A 9 -3.25 2.08 3.85
CA ILE A 9 -4.21 2.97 3.20
C ILE A 9 -4.25 4.25 4.03
N GLU A 10 -3.73 5.34 3.48
CA GLU A 10 -3.79 6.66 4.10
C GLU A 10 -4.75 7.53 3.27
N PRO A 11 -5.96 7.84 3.77
CA PRO A 11 -6.94 8.66 3.06
C PRO A 11 -6.40 10.10 2.93
N GLY A 12 -5.86 10.42 1.76
CA GLY A 12 -5.22 11.72 1.48
C GLY A 12 -3.82 11.58 0.86
N LYS A 13 -3.18 10.42 0.99
CA LYS A 13 -1.95 10.10 0.23
C LYS A 13 -2.27 9.20 -0.95
N ARG A 14 -1.55 9.40 -2.06
CA ARG A 14 -1.69 8.59 -3.30
C ARG A 14 -3.16 8.39 -3.72
N SER A 15 -4.00 9.42 -3.57
CA SER A 15 -5.43 9.38 -3.89
C SER A 15 -6.22 8.31 -3.13
N GLY A 16 -5.80 7.96 -1.91
CA GLY A 16 -6.42 6.90 -1.11
C GLY A 16 -6.13 5.48 -1.63
N LYS A 17 -5.20 5.33 -2.57
CA LYS A 17 -4.81 4.02 -3.09
C LYS A 17 -4.00 3.23 -2.07
N PRO A 18 -4.21 1.90 -1.98
CA PRO A 18 -3.38 1.05 -1.14
C PRO A 18 -1.91 1.10 -1.60
N CYS A 19 -1.04 1.35 -0.64
CA CYS A 19 0.40 1.48 -0.79
C CYS A 19 1.11 0.37 -0.02
N ILE A 20 2.30 -0.02 -0.47
CA ILE A 20 3.10 -1.00 0.27
C ILE A 20 3.83 -0.28 1.42
N LEU A 21 3.72 -0.81 2.64
CA LEU A 21 4.32 -0.23 3.84
C LEU A 21 5.85 -0.09 3.65
N GLY A 22 6.39 1.08 3.94
CA GLY A 22 7.82 1.37 3.80
C GLY A 22 8.27 1.58 2.34
N MET A 23 7.36 1.48 1.37
CA MET A 23 7.62 1.74 -0.03
C MET A 23 6.72 2.87 -0.54
N ARG A 24 7.17 3.64 -1.54
CA ARG A 24 6.39 4.74 -2.14
C ARG A 24 5.65 4.32 -3.43
N ILE A 25 5.29 3.04 -3.52
CA ILE A 25 4.62 2.40 -4.67
C ILE A 25 3.21 1.94 -4.28
N THR A 26 2.29 1.95 -5.26
CA THR A 26 0.94 1.43 -5.07
C THR A 26 0.87 -0.04 -5.45
N ILE A 27 -0.11 -0.78 -4.92
CA ILE A 27 -0.28 -2.20 -5.26
C ILE A 27 -0.52 -2.39 -6.77
N TYR A 28 -1.19 -1.44 -7.41
CA TYR A 28 -1.49 -1.48 -8.83
C TYR A 28 -0.23 -1.49 -9.70
N ASP A 29 0.86 -0.87 -9.23
CA ASP A 29 2.14 -0.85 -9.94
C ASP A 29 2.82 -2.24 -9.94
N VAL A 30 2.45 -3.11 -9.00
CA VAL A 30 3.02 -4.46 -8.82
C VAL A 30 2.14 -5.54 -9.44
N LEU A 31 0.82 -5.36 -9.43
CA LEU A 31 -0.16 -6.32 -9.95
C LEU A 31 -0.47 -6.14 -11.46
N SER A 32 0.34 -5.36 -12.19
CA SER A 32 0.23 -5.26 -13.65
C SER A 32 0.58 -6.58 -14.35
#